data_AF-A0A256YJW2-F1
#
_entry.id   AF-A0A256YJW2-F1
#
_cell.length_a   1.000
_cell.length_b   1.000
_cell.length_c   1.000
_cell.angle_alpha   90.00
_cell.angle_beta   90.00
_cell.angle_gamma   90.00
#
_symmetry.space_group_name_H-M   'P 1'
#
loop_
_entity.id
_entity.type
_entity.pdbx_description
1 polymer ?
#
loop_
_entity_poly.entity_id
_entity_poly.type
_entity_poly.pdbx_seq_one_letter_code
_entity_poly.pdbx_strand_id
1 'polypeptide(L)' 'MSKKRFTIEINTSILKELERRATKEFLSVRELIEDIIRRSAVTSKARRRGRVPKVKGEKFIQYFSRYQPYKKRKKK' A
#
# COMPACT_ATOMS: atom_id res chain seq x y z
N MET A 1 -15.85 -10.33 -13.09
CA MET A 1 -15.15 -9.03 -12.94
C MET A 1 -14.29 -8.79 -14.18
N SER A 2 -14.24 -7.56 -14.69
CA SER A 2 -13.39 -7.20 -15.83
C SER A 2 -11.92 -7.23 -15.42
N LYS A 3 -11.11 -8.04 -16.12
CA LYS A 3 -9.64 -8.07 -15.96
C LYS A 3 -9.05 -7.06 -16.94
N LYS A 4 -8.22 -6.13 -16.44
CA LYS A 4 -7.44 -5.22 -17.27
C LYS A 4 -6.03 -5.75 -17.45
N ARG A 5 -5.50 -5.67 -18.67
CA ARG A 5 -4.12 -6.05 -18.99
C ARG A 5 -3.27 -4.79 -19.05
N PHE A 6 -2.11 -4.84 -18.41
CA PHE A 6 -1.13 -3.77 -18.42
C PHE A 6 0.18 -4.31 -18.98
N THR A 7 0.88 -3.47 -19.73
CA THR A 7 2.26 -3.70 -20.16
C THR A 7 3.11 -2.68 -19.43
N ILE A 8 4.22 -3.11 -18.84
CA ILE A 8 5.15 -2.24 -18.12
C ILE A 8 6.55 -2.43 -18.66
N GLU A 9 7.27 -1.33 -18.83
CA GLU A 9 8.69 -1.34 -19.14
C GLU A 9 9.46 -1.10 -17.85
N ILE A 10 10.43 -1.98 -17.57
CA ILE A 10 11.28 -1.89 -16.39
C ILE A 10 12.73 -2.15 -16.77
N ASN A 11 13.64 -1.53 -16.01
CA ASN A 11 15.07 -1.76 -16.19
C ASN A 11 15.44 -3.22 -15.88
N THR A 12 16.46 -3.72 -16.57
CA THR A 12 16.98 -5.08 -16.41
C THR A 12 17.47 -5.36 -14.99
N SER A 13 18.00 -4.37 -14.29
CA SER A 13 18.39 -4.49 -12.87
C SER A 13 17.21 -4.79 -11.96
N ILE A 14 16.06 -4.17 -12.21
CA ILE A 14 14.82 -4.37 -11.45
C ILE A 14 14.24 -5.75 -11.76
N LEU A 15 14.28 -6.16 -13.02
CA LEU A 15 13.80 -7.49 -13.44
C LEU A 15 14.56 -8.60 -12.71
N LYS A 16 15.90 -8.52 -12.64
CA LYS A 16 16.73 -9.51 -11.91
C LYS A 16 16.35 -9.62 -10.43
N GLU A 17 16.08 -8.48 -9.79
CA GLU A 17 15.65 -8.45 -8.39
C GLU A 17 14.25 -9.08 -8.20
N LEU A 18 13.33 -8.84 -9.15
CA LEU A 18 12.00 -9.47 -9.13
C LEU A 18 12.09 -10.98 -9.35
N GLU A 19 12.92 -11.44 -10.29
CA GLU A 19 13.16 -12.87 -10.53
C GLU A 19 13.71 -13.56 -9.28
N ARG A 20 14.72 -12.97 -8.64
CA ARG A 20 15.30 -13.49 -7.39
C ARG A 20 14.24 -13.64 -6.29
N ARG A 21 13.35 -12.67 -6.14
CA ARG A 21 12.25 -12.73 -5.16
C ARG A 21 11.21 -13.77 -5.53
N ALA A 22 10.88 -13.87 -6.80
CA ALA A 22 9.91 -14.83 -7.32
C ALA A 22 10.37 -16.27 -7.02
N THR A 23 11.66 -16.58 -7.23
CA THR A 23 12.24 -17.88 -6.86
C THR A 23 12.13 -18.16 -5.36
N LYS A 24 12.40 -17.17 -4.51
CA LYS A 24 12.33 -17.32 -3.05
C LYS A 24 10.91 -17.57 -2.55
N GLU A 25 9.92 -16.95 -3.19
CA GLU A 25 8.51 -17.07 -2.82
C GLU A 25 7.79 -18.21 -3.57
N PHE A 26 8.50 -18.98 -4.41
CA PHE A 26 7.96 -20.05 -5.27
C PHE A 26 6.82 -19.56 -6.18
N LEU A 27 6.95 -18.35 -6.69
CA LEU A 27 5.98 -17.70 -7.59
C LEU A 27 6.61 -17.46 -8.95
N SER A 28 5.77 -17.30 -9.97
CA SER A 28 6.21 -16.65 -11.21
C SER A 28 6.39 -15.14 -10.99
N VAL A 29 7.22 -14.50 -11.82
CA VAL A 29 7.42 -13.04 -11.78
C VAL A 29 6.08 -12.28 -11.92
N ARG A 30 5.17 -12.82 -12.75
CA ARG A 30 3.84 -12.26 -12.92
C ARG A 30 3.01 -12.33 -11.63
N GLU A 31 2.95 -13.49 -10.99
CA GLU A 31 2.19 -13.66 -9.73
C GLU A 31 2.75 -12.79 -8.62
N LEU A 32 4.08 -12.69 -8.53
CA LEU A 32 4.75 -11.80 -7.59
C LEU A 32 4.33 -10.34 -7.83
N ILE A 33 4.35 -9.86 -9.08
CA ILE A 33 3.93 -8.49 -9.41
C ILE A 33 2.46 -8.27 -9.05
N GLU A 34 1.58 -9.23 -9.39
CA GLU A 34 0.16 -9.16 -9.03
C GLU A 34 -0.03 -9.06 -7.52
N ASP A 35 0.74 -9.83 -6.74
CA ASP A 35 0.66 -9.80 -5.29
C ASP A 35 1.23 -8.52 -4.68
N ILE A 36 2.33 -7.98 -5.21
CA ILE A 36 2.88 -6.67 -4.81
C ILE A 36 1.84 -5.57 -5.05
N ILE A 37 1.22 -5.53 -6.23
CA ILE A 37 0.20 -4.54 -6.57
C ILE A 37 -1.01 -4.69 -5.66
N ARG A 38 -1.47 -5.92 -5.42
CA ARG A 38 -2.58 -6.22 -4.51
C ARG A 38 -2.28 -5.73 -3.09
N ARG A 39 -1.14 -6.12 -2.51
CA ARG A 39 -0.69 -5.69 -1.18
C ARG A 39 -0.61 -4.16 -1.09
N SER A 40 -0.03 -3.51 -2.10
CA SER A 40 0.08 -2.05 -2.16
C SER A 40 -1.30 -1.37 -2.20
N ALA A 41 -2.22 -1.86 -3.03
CA ALA A 41 -3.58 -1.32 -3.16
C ALA A 41 -4.40 -1.49 -1.89
N VAL A 42 -4.35 -2.68 -1.26
CA VAL A 42 -5.03 -2.95 0.02
C VAL A 42 -4.49 -2.03 1.11
N THR A 43 -3.16 -1.90 1.20
CA THR A 43 -2.51 -1.03 2.19
C THR A 43 -2.87 0.44 1.96
N SER A 44 -2.89 0.89 0.69
CA SER A 44 -3.27 2.25 0.32
C SER A 44 -4.75 2.55 0.65
N LYS A 45 -5.65 1.60 0.35
CA LYS A 45 -7.07 1.71 0.72
C LYS A 45 -7.25 1.76 2.23
N ALA A 46 -6.55 0.94 3.00
CA ALA A 46 -6.56 0.97 4.46
C ALA A 46 -5.98 2.28 5.03
N ARG A 47 -5.05 2.94 4.31
CA ARG A 47 -4.50 4.25 4.67
C ARG A 47 -5.44 5.42 4.38
N ARG A 48 -6.47 5.27 3.54
CA ARG A 48 -7.59 6.23 3.45
C ARG A 48 -8.47 6.12 4.69
N ARG A 49 -7.90 6.38 5.87
CA ARG A 49 -8.66 6.66 7.10
C ARG A 49 -9.31 8.04 6.91
N GLY A 50 -10.56 8.18 7.37
CA GLY A 50 -11.42 9.34 7.10
C GLY A 50 -10.72 10.70 7.32
N ARG A 51 -11.21 11.74 6.63
CA ARG A 51 -10.71 13.12 6.82
C ARG A 51 -10.64 13.43 8.31
N VAL A 52 -9.59 14.14 8.73
CA VAL A 52 -9.53 14.76 10.06
C VAL A 52 -10.88 15.44 10.31
N PRO A 53 -11.57 15.18 11.44
CA PRO A 53 -12.77 15.92 11.79
C PRO A 53 -12.47 17.42 11.72
N LYS A 54 -13.10 18.16 10.79
CA LYS A 54 -12.91 19.61 10.64
C LYS A 54 -13.74 20.40 11.66
N VAL A 55 -13.87 19.90 12.89
CA VAL A 55 -14.61 20.61 13.94
C VAL A 55 -13.61 21.38 14.77
N LYS A 56 -13.53 22.70 14.55
CA LYS A 56 -12.73 23.59 15.40
C LYS A 56 -13.42 23.69 16.76
N GLY A 57 -12.68 23.44 17.85
CA GLY A 57 -13.08 23.81 19.22
C GLY A 57 -13.39 22.65 20.16
N GLU A 58 -13.74 21.46 19.69
CA GLU A 58 -14.20 20.38 20.58
C GLU A 58 -13.19 19.24 20.68
N LYS A 59 -12.31 19.33 21.70
CA LYS A 59 -11.34 18.27 22.05
C LYS A 59 -12.01 16.90 22.29
N PHE A 60 -13.28 16.91 22.73
CA PHE A 60 -14.05 15.70 23.00
C PHE A 60 -14.35 14.88 21.73
N ILE A 61 -14.68 15.55 20.61
CA ILE A 61 -14.96 14.85 19.35
C ILE A 61 -13.71 14.12 18.87
N GLN A 62 -12.52 14.70 19.04
CA GLN A 62 -11.27 14.03 18.69
C GLN A 62 -11.03 12.76 19.53
N TYR A 63 -11.36 12.80 20.82
CA TYR A 63 -11.16 11.69 21.76
C TYR A 63 -12.07 10.48 21.48
N PHE A 64 -13.33 10.74 21.12
CA PHE A 64 -14.29 9.68 20.78
C PHE A 64 -14.37 9.34 19.30
N SER A 65 -13.79 10.17 18.42
CA SER A 65 -13.67 9.81 17.01
C SER A 65 -12.76 8.60 16.85
N ARG A 66 -13.13 7.67 15.97
CA ARG A 66 -12.24 6.57 15.52
C ARG A 66 -11.04 7.08 14.69
N TYR A 67 -10.80 8.38 14.67
CA TYR A 67 -9.73 9.02 13.92
C TYR A 67 -8.41 8.92 14.68
N GLN A 68 -7.47 8.14 14.16
CA GLN A 68 -6.09 8.12 14.65
C GLN A 68 -5.17 8.81 13.64
N PRO A 69 -4.52 9.95 13.99
CA PRO A 69 -3.53 10.57 13.12
C PRO A 69 -2.33 9.65 12.93
N TYR A 70 -1.79 9.61 11.72
CA TYR A 70 -0.59 8.86 11.41
C TYR A 70 0.60 9.39 12.21
N LYS A 71 1.10 8.61 13.18
CA LYS A 71 2.36 8.93 13.86
C LYS A 71 3.51 8.63 12.89
N LYS A 72 4.10 9.68 12.31
CA LYS A 72 5.34 9.56 11.52
C LYS A 72 6.40 8.89 12.40
N ARG A 73 6.84 7.68 12.03
CA ARG A 73 7.85 6.93 12.76
C ARG A 73 9.14 7.78 12.75
N LYS A 74 9.66 8.16 13.93
CA LYS A 74 10.96 8.84 14.02
C LYS A 74 12.00 7.87 13.46
N LYS A 75 12.78 8.30 12.47
CA LYS A 75 13.96 7.54 12.01
C LYS A 75 14.95 7.55 13.18
N LYS A 76 15.34 6.36 13.65
CA LYS A 76 16.54 6.19 14.47
C LYS A 76 17.75 6.31 13.57
#